data_AF-A0A7D5P0I2-F1
#
_entry.id   AF-A0A7D5P0I2-F1
#
_cell.length_a   1.000
_cell.length_b   1.000
_cell.length_c   1.000
_cell.angle_alpha   90.00
_cell.angle_beta   90.00
_cell.angle_gamma   90.00
#
_symmetry.space_group_name_H-M   'P 1'
#
loop_
_entity.id
_entity.type
_entity.pdbx_description
1 polymer ?
#
loop_
_entity_poly.entity_id
_entity_poly.type
_entity_poly.pdbx_seq_one_letter_code
_entity_poly.pdbx_strand_id
1 'polypeptide(L)'
;MRRDYVTLDLRHVDRDGDRLPTAVLAYDGPSDLLEERLTDAGGDPLDRERVDVAFRLRTVDDDATGVFSLTNRMTGEFVVEVNADAESVRDLVDAARRDDDPDDADGCYRVAVERDGEAVASYEKRTLLVYDDEGGLLRQHSLIPSGVEL
;
A
#
# COMPACT_ATOMS: atom_id res chain seq x y z
N MET A 1 -11.06 5.02 9.19
CA MET A 1 -10.86 3.84 10.07
C MET A 1 -9.87 4.21 11.18
N ARG A 2 -9.86 3.54 12.35
CA ARG A 2 -8.81 3.80 13.35
C ARG A 2 -7.53 3.07 12.95
N ARG A 3 -6.40 3.77 12.96
CA ARG A 3 -5.09 3.21 12.59
C ARG A 3 -4.63 2.10 13.53
N ASP A 4 -5.03 2.17 14.80
CA ASP A 4 -4.69 1.17 15.82
C ASP A 4 -5.40 -0.19 15.60
N TYR A 5 -6.31 -0.29 14.64
CA TYR A 5 -6.94 -1.56 14.23
C TYR A 5 -6.19 -2.28 13.13
N VAL A 6 -5.09 -1.70 12.63
CA VAL A 6 -4.38 -2.22 11.48
C VAL A 6 -2.92 -2.41 11.85
N THR A 7 -2.34 -3.53 11.43
CA THR A 7 -0.90 -3.76 11.47
C THR A 7 -0.38 -3.99 10.05
N LEU A 8 0.90 -3.68 9.83
CA LEU A 8 1.57 -3.87 8.54
C LEU A 8 2.64 -4.96 8.70
N ASP A 9 2.53 -6.00 7.89
CA ASP A 9 3.54 -7.04 7.75
C ASP A 9 4.03 -7.10 6.30
N LEU A 10 5.33 -7.34 6.12
CA LEU A 10 5.91 -7.56 4.80
C LEU A 10 6.15 -9.05 4.56
N ARG A 11 5.77 -9.51 3.38
CA ARG A 11 6.05 -10.86 2.90
C ARG A 11 6.84 -10.77 1.60
N HIS A 12 7.78 -11.69 1.42
CA HIS A 12 8.54 -11.85 0.17
C HIS A 12 9.47 -10.66 -0.20
N VAL A 13 9.80 -9.76 0.72
CA VAL A 13 10.73 -8.63 0.46
C VAL A 13 12.21 -9.04 0.40
N ASP A 14 12.57 -10.13 1.10
CA ASP A 14 13.96 -10.63 1.22
C ASP A 14 14.35 -11.70 0.21
N ARG A 15 13.41 -12.17 -0.64
CA ARG A 15 13.67 -13.33 -1.51
C ARG A 15 13.82 -12.90 -2.96
N ASP A 16 14.84 -13.43 -3.63
CA ASP A 16 14.80 -13.72 -5.06
C ASP A 16 13.83 -14.89 -5.30
N GLY A 17 12.72 -14.66 -5.99
CA GLY A 17 11.78 -15.72 -6.39
C GLY A 17 10.54 -15.17 -7.10
N ASP A 18 9.74 -16.05 -7.71
CA ASP A 18 8.61 -15.68 -8.60
C ASP A 18 7.39 -15.05 -7.89
N ARG A 19 7.54 -14.57 -6.65
CA ARG A 19 6.42 -14.03 -5.86
C ARG A 19 6.63 -12.56 -5.60
N LEU A 20 5.63 -11.77 -5.98
CA LEU A 20 5.63 -10.33 -5.73
C LEU A 20 5.83 -10.01 -4.24
N PRO A 21 6.68 -9.01 -3.92
CA PRO A 21 6.76 -8.46 -2.58
C PRO A 21 5.39 -7.95 -2.16
N THR A 22 4.96 -8.31 -0.95
CA THR A 22 3.59 -8.14 -0.50
C THR A 22 3.53 -7.37 0.82
N ALA A 23 2.80 -6.25 0.82
CA ALA A 23 2.38 -5.56 2.03
C ALA A 23 1.05 -6.14 2.52
N VAL A 24 1.00 -6.63 3.75
CA VAL A 24 -0.20 -7.20 4.37
C VAL A 24 -0.69 -6.27 5.44
N LEU A 25 -1.92 -5.80 5.27
CA LEU A 25 -2.65 -4.95 6.21
C LEU A 25 -3.61 -5.84 6.99
N ALA A 26 -3.18 -6.34 8.15
CA ALA A 26 -4.03 -7.16 9.01
C ALA A 26 -4.95 -6.26 9.83
N TYR A 27 -6.25 -6.46 9.70
CA TYR A 27 -7.30 -5.66 10.31
C TYR A 27 -8.03 -6.41 11.42
N ASP A 28 -8.01 -5.85 12.62
CA ASP A 28 -8.61 -6.41 13.84
C ASP A 28 -9.81 -5.59 14.36
N GLY A 29 -10.40 -4.73 13.52
CA GLY A 29 -11.56 -3.91 13.88
C GLY A 29 -12.93 -4.48 13.43
N PRO A 30 -14.00 -3.65 13.52
CA PRO A 30 -15.35 -4.05 13.10
C PRO A 30 -15.45 -4.43 11.61
N SER A 31 -16.01 -5.60 11.28
CA SER A 31 -16.16 -6.10 9.89
C SER A 31 -16.98 -5.16 9.01
N ASP A 32 -18.14 -4.71 9.49
CA ASP A 32 -19.06 -3.88 8.69
C ASP A 32 -18.38 -2.59 8.22
N LEU A 33 -17.48 -2.04 9.05
CA LEU A 33 -16.71 -0.86 8.73
C LEU A 33 -15.67 -1.15 7.64
N LEU A 34 -15.00 -2.30 7.67
CA LEU A 34 -14.04 -2.66 6.62
C LEU A 34 -14.75 -2.95 5.30
N GLU A 35 -15.85 -3.70 5.34
CA GLU A 35 -16.66 -4.02 4.17
C GLU A 35 -17.15 -2.75 3.46
N GLU A 36 -17.73 -1.80 4.21
CA GLU A 36 -18.15 -0.49 3.67
C GLU A 36 -17.02 0.22 2.91
N ARG A 37 -15.77 0.12 3.39
CA ARG A 37 -14.62 0.80 2.78
C ARG A 37 -14.01 0.05 1.61
N LEU A 38 -14.22 -1.25 1.53
CA LEU A 38 -13.75 -2.10 0.44
C LEU A 38 -14.77 -2.19 -0.71
N THR A 39 -15.93 -1.57 -0.58
CA THR A 39 -16.96 -1.49 -1.62
C THR A 39 -17.14 -0.09 -2.18
N ASP A 40 -17.57 0.01 -3.43
CA ASP A 40 -17.98 1.27 -4.05
C ASP A 40 -19.44 1.66 -3.72
N ALA A 41 -19.91 2.76 -4.30
CA ALA A 41 -21.28 3.26 -4.08
C ALA A 41 -22.38 2.32 -4.61
N GLY A 42 -22.05 1.38 -5.50
CA GLY A 42 -22.93 0.32 -5.98
C GLY A 42 -22.93 -0.92 -5.09
N GLY A 43 -22.01 -1.00 -4.12
CA GLY A 43 -21.79 -2.18 -3.28
C GLY A 43 -20.85 -3.21 -3.91
N ASP A 44 -20.22 -2.89 -5.04
CA ASP A 44 -19.25 -3.79 -5.68
C ASP A 44 -17.87 -3.62 -5.03
N PRO A 45 -17.06 -4.69 -4.90
CA PRO A 45 -15.70 -4.59 -4.38
C PRO A 45 -14.83 -3.62 -5.19
N LEU A 46 -14.01 -2.82 -4.51
CA LEU A 46 -13.04 -1.95 -5.16
C LEU A 46 -12.01 -2.81 -5.91
N ASP A 47 -11.74 -2.45 -7.17
CA ASP A 47 -10.67 -3.02 -7.97
C ASP A 47 -9.32 -2.30 -7.72
N ARG A 48 -8.24 -2.82 -8.32
CA ARG A 48 -6.91 -2.27 -8.16
C ARG A 48 -6.79 -0.84 -8.72
N GLU A 49 -7.58 -0.46 -9.72
CA GLU A 49 -7.56 0.86 -10.34
C GLU A 49 -8.25 1.93 -9.48
N ARG A 50 -9.16 1.51 -8.60
CA ARG A 50 -9.89 2.37 -7.65
C ARG A 50 -9.18 2.57 -6.32
N VAL A 51 -8.04 1.93 -6.08
CA VAL A 51 -7.28 2.05 -4.83
C VAL A 51 -5.90 2.65 -5.10
N ASP A 52 -5.58 3.76 -4.46
CA ASP A 52 -4.24 4.36 -4.46
C ASP A 52 -3.47 3.94 -3.20
N VAL A 53 -2.16 3.74 -3.36
CA VAL A 53 -1.25 3.38 -2.28
C VAL A 53 -0.24 4.51 -2.07
N ALA A 54 -0.13 4.96 -0.83
CA ALA A 54 0.81 6.01 -0.47
C ALA A 54 1.44 5.78 0.90
N PHE A 55 2.61 6.36 1.09
CA PHE A 55 3.26 6.50 2.39
C PHE A 55 3.61 7.97 2.64
N ARG A 56 3.25 8.50 3.80
CA ARG A 56 3.61 9.87 4.21
C ARG A 56 4.43 9.84 5.49
N LEU A 57 5.67 10.30 5.42
CA LEU A 57 6.54 10.48 6.57
C LEU A 57 5.92 11.45 7.57
N ARG A 58 6.19 11.22 8.86
CA ARG A 58 5.90 12.15 9.95
C ARG A 58 7.15 12.56 10.73
N THR A 59 8.16 11.71 10.71
CA THR A 59 9.47 11.94 11.34
C THR A 59 10.56 11.66 10.31
N VAL A 60 11.72 12.32 10.46
CA VAL A 60 12.83 12.31 9.48
C VAL A 60 14.16 11.82 10.07
N ASP A 61 14.13 11.38 11.33
CA ASP A 61 15.23 10.78 12.09
C ASP A 61 15.49 9.32 11.70
N ASP A 62 16.49 8.70 12.34
CA ASP A 62 16.92 7.33 12.04
C ASP A 62 15.79 6.29 12.24
N ASP A 63 14.85 6.56 13.15
CA ASP A 63 13.62 5.77 13.37
C ASP A 63 12.41 6.41 12.68
N ALA A 64 12.59 6.91 11.45
CA ALA A 64 11.55 7.59 10.69
C ALA A 64 10.27 6.73 10.58
N THR A 65 9.14 7.30 10.97
CA THR A 65 7.82 6.67 10.89
C THR A 65 6.88 7.50 10.01
N GLY A 66 5.83 6.85 9.52
CA GLY A 66 4.83 7.50 8.68
C GLY A 66 3.47 6.84 8.72
N VAL A 67 2.60 7.27 7.80
CA VAL A 67 1.31 6.64 7.52
C VAL A 67 1.43 5.88 6.22
N PHE A 68 1.21 4.59 6.23
CA PHE A 68 0.91 3.82 5.02
C PHE A 68 -0.61 3.82 4.83
N SER A 69 -1.08 4.16 3.63
CA SER A 69 -2.51 4.35 3.36
C SER A 69 -2.94 3.72 2.04
N LEU A 70 -4.13 3.10 2.09
CA LEU A 70 -4.96 2.79 0.94
C LEU A 70 -6.09 3.80 0.85
N THR A 71 -6.25 4.41 -0.31
CA THR A 71 -7.25 5.46 -0.53
C THR A 71 -8.14 5.10 -1.71
N ASN A 72 -9.45 5.29 -1.57
CA ASN A 72 -10.36 5.19 -2.69
C ASN A 72 -10.09 6.37 -3.63
N ARG A 73 -9.58 6.08 -4.82
CA ARG A 73 -9.18 7.07 -5.82
C ARG A 73 -10.33 7.99 -6.24
N MET A 74 -11.55 7.48 -6.23
CA MET A 74 -12.72 8.22 -6.72
C MET A 74 -13.24 9.21 -5.68
N THR A 75 -13.18 8.85 -4.40
CA THR A 75 -13.72 9.68 -3.31
C THR A 75 -12.63 10.44 -2.55
N GLY A 76 -11.38 10.00 -2.64
CA GLY A 76 -10.27 10.48 -1.82
C GLY A 76 -10.31 9.99 -0.37
N GLU A 77 -11.26 9.12 -0.03
CA GLU A 77 -11.41 8.61 1.34
C GLU A 77 -10.46 7.46 1.62
N PHE A 78 -9.98 7.42 2.87
CA PHE A 78 -9.15 6.31 3.33
C PHE A 78 -9.96 5.02 3.44
N VAL A 79 -9.46 4.00 2.76
CA VAL A 79 -9.90 2.60 2.88
C VAL A 79 -9.28 2.01 4.14
N VAL A 80 -7.95 2.04 4.23
CA VAL A 80 -7.15 1.57 5.36
C VAL A 80 -5.97 2.52 5.57
N GLU A 81 -5.62 2.77 6.84
CA GLU A 81 -4.41 3.52 7.20
C GLU A 81 -3.74 2.86 8.39
N VAL A 82 -2.41 2.83 8.39
CA VAL A 82 -1.60 2.23 9.45
C VAL A 82 -0.35 3.06 9.71
N ASN A 83 0.10 3.10 10.95
CA ASN A 83 1.43 3.63 11.27
C ASN A 83 2.47 2.60 10.83
N ALA A 84 3.50 3.02 10.10
CA ALA A 84 4.54 2.12 9.62
C ALA A 84 5.92 2.77 9.73
N ASP A 85 6.92 1.92 9.91
CA ASP A 85 8.32 2.33 9.85
C ASP A 85 8.70 2.63 8.40
N ALA A 86 9.48 3.69 8.20
CA ALA A 86 9.93 4.09 6.87
C ALA A 86 10.86 3.04 6.25
N GLU A 87 11.61 2.30 7.07
CA GLU A 87 12.45 1.19 6.62
C GLU A 87 11.62 0.10 5.93
N SER A 88 10.55 -0.38 6.56
CA SER A 88 9.62 -1.35 5.97
C SER A 88 9.09 -0.90 4.59
N VAL A 89 8.72 0.37 4.45
CA VAL A 89 8.25 0.88 3.16
C VAL A 89 9.37 0.96 2.12
N ARG A 90 10.59 1.33 2.54
CA ARG A 90 11.77 1.32 1.65
C ARG A 90 12.10 -0.10 1.18
N ASP A 91 12.05 -1.09 2.06
CA ASP A 91 12.30 -2.49 1.72
C ASP A 91 11.29 -3.01 0.69
N LEU A 92 10.00 -2.66 0.86
CA LEU A 92 8.97 -2.99 -0.11
C LEU A 92 9.24 -2.34 -1.49
N VAL A 93 9.60 -1.05 -1.52
CA VAL A 93 9.91 -0.32 -2.75
C VAL A 93 11.14 -0.91 -3.45
N ASP A 94 12.19 -1.21 -2.69
CA ASP A 94 13.43 -1.76 -3.23
C ASP A 94 13.24 -3.20 -3.73
N ALA A 95 12.41 -4.01 -3.06
CA ALA A 95 12.03 -5.32 -3.56
C ALA A 95 11.22 -5.22 -4.85
N ALA A 96 10.20 -4.34 -4.89
CA ALA A 96 9.36 -4.17 -6.07
C ALA A 96 10.15 -3.68 -7.30
N ARG A 97 11.20 -2.88 -7.11
CA ARG A 97 12.09 -2.43 -8.19
C ARG A 97 12.97 -3.55 -8.75
N ARG A 98 13.32 -4.55 -7.95
CA ARG A 98 14.12 -5.70 -8.42
C ARG A 98 13.29 -6.59 -9.34
N ASP A 99 12.00 -6.71 -9.06
CA ASP A 99 11.04 -7.50 -9.83
C ASP A 99 10.31 -6.69 -10.92
N ASP A 100 10.66 -5.41 -11.12
CA ASP A 100 10.06 -4.57 -12.18
C ASP A 100 10.61 -5.00 -13.54
N ASP A 101 10.01 -6.05 -14.12
CA ASP A 101 10.18 -6.39 -15.52
C ASP A 101 9.37 -5.38 -16.36
N PRO A 102 10.03 -4.57 -17.22
CA PRO A 102 9.34 -3.57 -18.03
C PRO A 102 8.32 -4.18 -19.02
N ASP A 103 8.45 -5.47 -19.34
CA ASP A 103 7.53 -6.18 -20.23
C ASP A 103 6.37 -6.87 -19.47
N ASP A 104 6.42 -6.91 -18.13
CA ASP A 104 5.33 -7.44 -17.31
C ASP A 104 4.26 -6.35 -17.06
N ALA A 105 3.02 -6.69 -17.38
CA ALA A 105 1.85 -5.83 -17.19
C ALA A 105 1.18 -6.05 -15.83
N ASP A 106 1.48 -7.17 -15.18
CA ASP A 106 1.02 -7.51 -13.84
C ASP A 106 1.94 -6.79 -12.81
N GLY A 107 1.39 -6.38 -11.67
CA GLY A 107 2.01 -5.34 -10.81
C GLY A 107 3.40 -5.71 -10.26
N CYS A 108 4.23 -4.73 -9.86
CA CYS A 108 5.55 -5.00 -9.28
C CYS A 108 5.53 -5.29 -7.77
N TYR A 109 4.37 -5.11 -7.12
CA TYR A 109 4.14 -5.53 -5.74
C TYR A 109 2.66 -5.80 -5.50
N ARG A 110 2.34 -6.41 -4.36
CA ARG A 110 0.97 -6.68 -3.92
C ARG A 110 0.67 -5.98 -2.59
N VAL A 111 -0.56 -5.50 -2.44
CA VAL A 111 -1.13 -5.14 -1.14
C VAL A 111 -2.32 -6.05 -0.86
N ALA A 112 -2.29 -6.73 0.28
CA ALA A 112 -3.41 -7.53 0.76
C ALA A 112 -3.99 -6.91 2.03
N VAL A 113 -5.32 -6.88 2.13
CA VAL A 113 -6.03 -6.59 3.37
C VAL A 113 -6.52 -7.92 3.91
N GLU A 114 -6.08 -8.27 5.11
CA GLU A 114 -6.43 -9.53 5.78
C GLU A 114 -7.28 -9.25 7.02
N ARG A 115 -8.22 -10.15 7.30
CA ARG A 115 -9.00 -10.19 8.54
C ARG A 115 -9.09 -11.62 9.01
N ASP A 116 -8.85 -11.86 10.30
CA ASP A 116 -8.85 -13.21 10.88
C ASP A 116 -7.88 -14.19 10.14
N GLY A 117 -6.82 -13.66 9.53
CA GLY A 117 -5.84 -14.41 8.73
C GLY A 117 -6.28 -14.74 7.30
N GLU A 118 -7.44 -14.25 6.85
CA GLU A 118 -7.96 -14.47 5.51
C GLU A 118 -7.91 -13.16 4.68
N ALA A 119 -7.47 -13.26 3.42
CA ALA A 119 -7.44 -12.11 2.52
C ALA A 119 -8.86 -11.73 2.09
N VAL A 120 -9.30 -10.53 2.47
CA VAL A 120 -10.60 -9.97 2.09
C VAL A 120 -10.49 -9.03 0.88
N ALA A 121 -9.29 -8.50 0.61
CA ALA A 121 -8.97 -7.79 -0.62
C ALA A 121 -7.48 -7.96 -0.97
N SER A 122 -7.17 -7.97 -2.27
CA SER A 122 -5.79 -8.06 -2.75
C SER A 122 -5.64 -7.28 -4.05
N TYR A 123 -4.60 -6.45 -4.10
CA TYR A 123 -4.32 -5.54 -5.20
C TYR A 123 -2.88 -5.69 -5.65
N GLU A 124 -2.67 -6.03 -6.92
CA GLU A 124 -1.36 -5.89 -7.56
C GLU A 124 -1.22 -4.47 -8.08
N LYS A 125 -0.09 -3.84 -7.74
CA LYS A 125 0.12 -2.41 -7.91
C LYS A 125 1.48 -2.14 -8.54
N ARG A 126 1.57 -1.02 -9.25
CA ARG A 126 2.82 -0.50 -9.84
C ARG A 126 3.20 0.87 -9.29
N THR A 127 2.24 1.56 -8.68
CA THR A 127 2.42 2.88 -8.10
C THR A 127 2.39 2.80 -6.59
N LEU A 128 3.37 3.39 -5.94
CA LEU A 128 3.41 3.67 -4.50
C LEU A 128 4.05 5.04 -4.35
N LEU A 129 3.29 6.03 -3.88
CA LEU A 129 3.79 7.40 -3.75
C LEU A 129 4.28 7.64 -2.33
N VAL A 130 5.52 8.11 -2.20
CA VAL A 130 6.12 8.46 -0.91
C VAL A 130 6.23 9.97 -0.78
N TYR A 131 5.70 10.50 0.32
CA TYR A 131 5.72 11.93 0.64
C TYR A 131 6.52 12.18 1.92
N ASP A 132 7.18 13.33 1.99
CA ASP A 132 7.73 13.87 3.24
C ASP A 132 6.61 14.41 4.16
N ASP A 133 7.00 14.90 5.35
CA ASP A 133 6.05 15.45 6.33
C ASP A 133 5.41 16.77 5.86
N GLU A 134 6.08 17.51 4.97
CA GLU A 134 5.59 18.75 4.36
C GLU A 134 4.63 18.50 3.16
N GLY A 135 4.55 17.25 2.69
CA GLY A 135 3.72 16.84 1.55
C GLY A 135 4.45 16.90 0.21
N GLY A 136 5.78 17.06 0.20
CA GLY A 136 6.63 16.94 -0.97
C GLY A 136 6.78 15.50 -1.42
N LEU A 137 6.64 15.25 -2.73
CA LEU A 137 6.80 13.92 -3.31
C LEU A 137 8.28 13.52 -3.37
N LEU A 138 8.62 12.45 -2.67
CA LEU A 138 9.94 11.82 -2.69
C LEU A 138 10.03 10.80 -3.83
N ARG A 139 10.25 11.31 -5.06
CA ARG A 139 10.30 10.47 -6.28
C ARG A 139 11.27 9.30 -6.19
N GLN A 140 12.45 9.52 -5.62
CA GLN A 140 13.49 8.49 -5.46
C GLN A 140 13.09 7.36 -4.50
N HIS A 141 12.10 7.58 -3.63
CA HIS A 141 11.55 6.59 -2.71
C HIS A 141 10.18 6.06 -3.17
N SER A 142 9.69 6.51 -4.32
CA SER A 142 8.39 6.12 -4.86
C SER A 142 8.53 5.05 -5.95
N LEU A 143 7.47 4.27 -6.17
CA LEU A 143 7.26 3.49 -7.39
C LEU A 143 6.36 4.31 -8.31
N ILE A 144 6.88 4.72 -9.46
CA ILE A 144 6.17 5.55 -10.44
C ILE A 144 6.35 4.90 -11.82
N PRO A 145 5.26 4.39 -12.43
CA PRO A 145 5.35 3.79 -13.76
C PRO A 145 5.86 4.78 -14.80
N SER A 146 6.71 4.28 -15.71
CA SER A 146 7.26 5.00 -16.88
C SER A 146 6.13 5.43 -17.82
N GLY A 147 5.51 6.58 -17.58
CA GLY A 147 4.37 7.08 -18.37
C GLY A 147 3.32 7.84 -17.56
N VAL A 148 3.44 7.89 -16.24
CA VAL A 148 2.61 8.74 -15.39
C VAL A 148 3.24 10.13 -15.27
N GLU A 149 2.57 11.16 -15.82
CA GLU A 149 2.83 12.55 -15.44
C GLU A 149 2.11 12.83 -14.11
N LEU A 150 2.89 13.21 -13.09
CA LEU A 150 2.41 13.61 -11.76
C LEU A 150 2.37 15.14 -11.64
#